data_AF-A0A0Q6PB27-F1
#
_entry.id   AF-A0A0Q6PB27-F1
#
_cell.length_a   1.000
_cell.length_b   1.000
_cell.length_c   1.000
_cell.angle_alpha   90.00
_cell.angle_beta   90.00
_cell.angle_gamma   90.00
#
_symmetry.space_group_name_H-M   'P 1'
#
loop_
_entity.id
_entity.type
_entity.pdbx_description
1 polymer ?
#
loop_
_entity_poly.entity_id
_entity_poly.type
_entity_poly.pdbx_seq_one_letter_code
_entity_poly.pdbx_strand_id
1 'polypeptide(L)'
;MTIPDIGVSPIDHGACGDGIADDKAALDAAFSAATACGAPLFLPGGKRFKAVLSEPWVWDFDPVKYDGLKITGQGKRQSIIQLAPTFSGGPGVKAWQWRASSDWYYLDASDFCVETTFDGVALTIGHDDFRDPMNFFTARNLMVFNPKVGWNTEALRLNYLVNGHLDNCQANCFANGQGANYGTALHHRQARFVLHSNPSYGNASHAVLFDGGFNVDIEFDVGDYENANYLWCVNSATSGNIRVRGGQHSLWQMHGVYAPQSMAKAIVFESPNIANAAGLPAVFSHPSNGSRVRIKDLWA
;
A
#
# COMPACT_ATOMS: atom_id res chain seq x y z
N MET A 1 -7.81 -26.66 -18.39
CA MET A 1 -7.77 -26.03 -17.06
C MET A 1 -6.74 -26.82 -16.26
N THR A 2 -5.47 -26.38 -16.34
CA THR A 2 -4.40 -26.95 -15.52
C THR A 2 -4.75 -26.69 -14.06
N ILE A 3 -4.80 -27.75 -13.26
CA ILE A 3 -4.86 -27.62 -11.80
C ILE A 3 -3.59 -26.86 -11.43
N PRO A 4 -3.67 -25.62 -10.93
CA PRO A 4 -2.46 -24.89 -10.56
C PRO A 4 -1.71 -25.70 -9.51
N ASP A 5 -0.37 -25.69 -9.58
CA ASP A 5 0.50 -26.26 -8.56
C ASP A 5 -0.10 -25.96 -7.19
N ILE A 6 -0.44 -27.02 -6.45
CA ILE A 6 -1.15 -26.93 -5.18
C ILE A 6 -0.17 -26.30 -4.19
N GLY A 7 -0.21 -24.97 -4.09
CA GLY A 7 0.55 -24.23 -3.09
C GLY A 7 0.12 -24.64 -1.68
N VAL A 8 0.94 -24.30 -0.69
CA VAL A 8 0.60 -24.50 0.71
C VAL A 8 -0.59 -23.61 1.06
N SER A 9 -1.65 -24.16 1.66
CA SER A 9 -2.85 -23.41 2.01
C SER A 9 -3.09 -23.40 3.52
N PRO A 10 -3.51 -22.28 4.13
CA PRO A 10 -3.92 -22.24 5.54
C PRO A 10 -4.97 -23.28 5.91
N ILE A 11 -5.83 -23.70 4.96
CA ILE A 11 -6.85 -24.74 5.19
C ILE A 11 -6.22 -26.09 5.51
N ASP A 12 -5.10 -26.43 4.86
CA ASP A 12 -4.36 -27.68 5.13
C ASP A 12 -3.69 -27.67 6.51
N HIS A 13 -3.59 -26.48 7.12
CA HIS A 13 -3.08 -26.24 8.46
C HIS A 13 -4.18 -25.93 9.48
N GLY A 14 -5.45 -26.21 9.14
CA GLY A 14 -6.58 -26.14 10.07
C GLY A 14 -7.30 -24.79 10.14
N ALA A 15 -7.02 -23.85 9.22
CA ALA A 15 -7.79 -22.62 9.13
C ALA A 15 -9.24 -22.91 8.74
N CYS A 16 -10.19 -22.18 9.34
CA CYS A 16 -11.59 -22.22 8.96
C CYS A 16 -11.86 -21.30 7.76
N GLY A 17 -11.32 -20.09 7.82
CA GLY A 17 -11.52 -19.04 6.81
C GLY A 17 -12.97 -18.53 6.77
N ASP A 18 -13.66 -18.50 7.91
CA ASP A 18 -15.06 -18.05 8.06
C ASP A 18 -15.19 -16.59 8.54
N GLY A 19 -14.07 -15.93 8.83
CA GLY A 19 -14.01 -14.57 9.37
C GLY A 19 -14.37 -14.45 10.85
N ILE A 20 -14.60 -15.57 11.53
CA ILE A 20 -15.03 -15.62 12.94
C ILE A 20 -13.94 -16.27 13.78
N ALA A 21 -13.54 -17.50 13.42
CA ALA A 21 -12.49 -18.25 14.07
C ALA A 21 -11.14 -17.53 13.93
N ASP A 22 -10.27 -17.69 14.93
CA ASP A 22 -8.91 -17.17 14.84
C ASP A 22 -8.04 -18.16 14.06
N ASP A 23 -7.73 -17.81 12.82
CA ASP A 23 -6.93 -18.57 11.85
C ASP A 23 -5.44 -18.22 11.93
N LYS A 24 -5.00 -17.34 12.86
CA LYS A 24 -3.61 -16.88 12.91
C LYS A 24 -2.59 -18.02 12.95
N ALA A 25 -2.81 -19.01 13.81
CA ALA A 25 -1.88 -20.13 13.96
C ALA A 25 -1.76 -20.97 12.67
N ALA A 26 -2.86 -21.17 11.96
CA ALA A 26 -2.87 -21.89 10.69
C ALA A 26 -2.22 -21.07 9.55
N LEU A 27 -2.40 -19.74 9.54
CA LEU A 27 -1.69 -18.83 8.65
C LEU A 27 -0.17 -18.88 8.87
N ASP A 28 0.27 -18.84 10.13
CA ASP A 28 1.70 -18.93 10.49
C ASP A 28 2.29 -20.28 10.08
N ALA A 29 1.56 -21.37 10.31
CA ALA A 29 1.97 -22.72 9.92
C ALA A 29 2.09 -22.87 8.39
N ALA A 30 1.12 -22.34 7.64
CA ALA A 30 1.13 -22.34 6.18
C ALA A 30 2.28 -21.49 5.62
N PHE A 31 2.49 -20.28 6.16
CA PHE A 31 3.61 -19.43 5.75
C PHE A 31 4.97 -20.11 6.04
N SER A 32 5.12 -20.72 7.22
CA SER A 32 6.33 -21.45 7.60
C SER A 32 6.59 -22.65 6.68
N ALA A 33 5.55 -23.41 6.35
CA ALA A 33 5.67 -24.54 5.43
C ALA A 33 6.02 -24.07 4.01
N ALA A 34 5.34 -23.04 3.49
CA ALA A 34 5.59 -22.45 2.17
C ALA A 34 7.04 -21.97 2.03
N THR A 35 7.53 -21.25 3.04
CA THR A 35 8.92 -20.75 3.04
C THR A 35 9.95 -21.86 3.22
N ALA A 36 9.66 -22.90 4.00
CA ALA A 36 10.57 -24.03 4.19
C ALA A 36 10.74 -24.90 2.93
N CYS A 37 9.71 -25.00 2.08
CA CYS A 37 9.77 -25.82 0.86
C CYS A 37 9.89 -25.00 -0.43
N GLY A 38 9.91 -23.67 -0.35
CA GLY A 38 9.93 -22.78 -1.52
C GLY A 38 8.67 -22.88 -2.38
N ALA A 39 7.54 -23.35 -1.81
CA ALA A 39 6.28 -23.46 -2.52
C ALA A 39 5.45 -22.17 -2.37
N PRO A 40 4.57 -21.85 -3.34
CA PRO A 40 3.64 -20.73 -3.18
C PRO A 40 2.73 -20.89 -1.97
N LEU A 41 2.44 -19.78 -1.28
CA LEU A 41 1.36 -19.68 -0.30
C LEU A 41 0.06 -19.35 -1.04
N PHE A 42 -0.91 -20.27 -0.99
CA PHE A 42 -2.20 -20.11 -1.65
C PHE A 42 -3.31 -19.77 -0.65
N LEU A 43 -4.10 -18.74 -0.96
CA LEU A 43 -5.25 -18.29 -0.18
C LEU A 43 -6.54 -18.62 -0.95
N PRO A 44 -7.27 -19.70 -0.61
CA PRO A 44 -8.49 -20.08 -1.32
C PRO A 44 -9.53 -18.96 -1.37
N GLY A 45 -10.27 -18.88 -2.47
CA GLY A 45 -11.37 -17.92 -2.64
C GLY A 45 -12.61 -18.30 -1.82
N GLY A 46 -13.45 -17.30 -1.55
CA GLY A 46 -14.59 -17.44 -0.64
C GLY A 46 -14.18 -17.58 0.83
N LYS A 47 -12.93 -17.26 1.18
CA LYS A 47 -12.39 -17.39 2.54
C LYS A 47 -11.97 -16.05 3.12
N ARG A 48 -12.22 -15.92 4.42
CA ARG A 48 -11.83 -14.78 5.25
C ARG A 48 -11.07 -15.30 6.46
N PHE A 49 -9.75 -15.22 6.41
CA PHE A 49 -8.86 -15.70 7.45
C PHE A 49 -8.67 -14.60 8.49
N LYS A 50 -9.28 -14.75 9.66
CA LYS A 50 -9.13 -13.76 10.73
C LYS A 50 -7.90 -14.09 11.56
N ALA A 51 -7.02 -13.12 11.77
CA ALA A 51 -5.85 -13.25 12.62
C ALA A 51 -5.98 -12.31 13.83
N VAL A 52 -6.16 -12.86 15.02
CA VAL A 52 -6.18 -12.06 16.27
C VAL A 52 -4.76 -11.78 16.71
N LEU A 53 -4.38 -10.51 16.81
CA LEU A 53 -3.00 -10.09 17.03
C LEU A 53 -2.84 -9.45 18.40
N SER A 54 -2.05 -10.07 19.29
CA SER A 54 -1.66 -9.48 20.58
C SER A 54 -0.47 -8.52 20.48
N GLU A 55 0.23 -8.55 19.34
CA GLU A 55 1.39 -7.73 19.01
C GLU A 55 1.50 -7.59 17.47
N PRO A 56 2.33 -6.68 16.94
CA PRO A 56 2.56 -6.58 15.50
C PRO A 56 2.94 -7.94 14.91
N TRP A 57 2.17 -8.41 13.92
CA TRP A 57 2.47 -9.64 13.22
C TRP A 57 3.61 -9.41 12.24
N VAL A 58 4.54 -10.34 12.16
CA VAL A 58 5.70 -10.24 11.28
C VAL A 58 5.81 -11.50 10.44
N TRP A 59 5.84 -11.34 9.13
CA TRP A 59 6.32 -12.36 8.21
C TRP A 59 7.73 -11.99 7.79
N ASP A 60 8.65 -12.88 8.17
CA ASP A 60 10.07 -12.79 7.83
C ASP A 60 10.36 -13.68 6.63
N PHE A 61 10.82 -13.08 5.56
CA PHE A 61 11.07 -13.77 4.30
C PHE A 61 12.55 -14.09 4.07
N ASP A 62 13.40 -13.91 5.07
CA ASP A 62 14.78 -14.38 5.03
C ASP A 62 14.97 -15.83 4.55
N PRO A 63 14.11 -16.79 4.91
CA PRO A 63 14.25 -18.17 4.45
C PRO A 63 14.15 -18.36 2.93
N VAL A 64 13.51 -17.42 2.23
CA VAL A 64 13.20 -17.49 0.79
C VAL A 64 13.84 -16.34 0.01
N LYS A 65 14.79 -15.62 0.58
CA LYS A 65 15.31 -14.37 -0.01
C LYS A 65 15.91 -14.51 -1.41
N TYR A 66 16.49 -15.67 -1.72
CA TYR A 66 17.12 -15.94 -3.01
C TYR A 66 16.14 -16.43 -4.08
N ASP A 67 15.21 -17.30 -3.69
CA ASP A 67 14.26 -17.95 -4.62
C ASP A 67 12.95 -17.17 -4.75
N GLY A 68 12.64 -16.39 -3.73
CA GLY A 68 11.40 -15.66 -3.56
C GLY A 68 10.26 -16.50 -2.99
N LEU A 69 9.16 -15.81 -2.68
CA LEU A 69 7.89 -16.46 -2.36
C LEU A 69 6.79 -15.83 -3.19
N LYS A 70 5.86 -16.68 -3.62
CA LYS A 70 4.60 -16.23 -4.22
C LYS A 70 3.47 -16.41 -3.22
N ILE A 71 2.70 -15.37 -2.97
CA ILE A 71 1.47 -15.38 -2.19
C ILE A 71 0.33 -15.09 -3.15
N THR A 72 -0.61 -16.01 -3.32
CA THR A 72 -1.68 -15.86 -4.31
C THR A 72 -3.04 -16.20 -3.74
N GLY A 73 -4.01 -15.30 -3.91
CA GLY A 73 -5.41 -15.56 -3.66
C GLY A 73 -6.22 -15.80 -4.93
N GLN A 74 -7.54 -15.63 -4.84
CA GLN A 74 -8.47 -15.78 -5.96
C GLN A 74 -9.33 -14.51 -6.21
N GLY A 75 -8.91 -13.37 -5.64
CA GLY A 75 -9.42 -12.04 -5.96
C GLY A 75 -9.48 -11.11 -4.75
N LYS A 76 -9.44 -9.78 -5.02
CA LYS A 76 -9.42 -8.66 -4.05
C LYS A 76 -10.56 -8.61 -3.01
N ARG A 77 -11.53 -9.51 -3.07
CA ARG A 77 -12.61 -9.68 -2.07
C ARG A 77 -13.06 -11.14 -1.92
N GLN A 78 -12.28 -12.07 -2.45
CA GLN A 78 -12.57 -13.50 -2.36
C GLN A 78 -11.61 -14.20 -1.41
N SER A 79 -10.34 -13.78 -1.40
CA SER A 79 -9.34 -14.23 -0.44
C SER A 79 -9.00 -13.05 0.46
N ILE A 80 -9.35 -13.14 1.75
CA ILE A 80 -9.21 -12.02 2.68
C ILE A 80 -8.41 -12.46 3.90
N ILE A 81 -7.40 -11.67 4.27
CA ILE A 81 -6.74 -11.73 5.57
C ILE A 81 -7.28 -10.58 6.42
N GLN A 82 -8.03 -10.92 7.47
CA GLN A 82 -8.63 -9.98 8.40
C GLN A 82 -7.76 -9.85 9.64
N LEU A 83 -7.06 -8.74 9.79
CA LEU A 83 -6.25 -8.47 10.97
C LEU A 83 -7.15 -7.91 12.08
N ALA A 84 -7.11 -8.55 13.25
CA ALA A 84 -7.82 -8.12 14.46
C ALA A 84 -6.85 -7.83 15.62
N PRO A 85 -6.11 -6.70 15.59
CA PRO A 85 -5.26 -6.28 16.70
C PRO A 85 -6.04 -6.08 18.00
N THR A 86 -5.50 -6.57 19.11
CA THR A 86 -6.00 -6.34 20.47
C THR A 86 -5.10 -5.40 21.29
N PHE A 87 -3.97 -5.01 20.72
CA PHE A 87 -3.06 -4.01 21.28
C PHE A 87 -3.43 -2.58 20.83
N SER A 88 -2.94 -1.59 21.58
CA SER A 88 -3.18 -0.18 21.26
C SER A 88 -2.44 0.24 19.99
N GLY A 89 -3.15 0.98 19.14
CA GLY A 89 -2.56 1.67 18.00
C GLY A 89 -1.84 2.97 18.38
N GLY A 90 -1.32 3.64 17.36
CA GLY A 90 -0.67 4.94 17.45
C GLY A 90 0.16 5.27 16.20
N PRO A 91 0.81 6.45 16.17
CA PRO A 91 1.67 6.85 15.06
C PRO A 91 2.73 5.79 14.77
N GLY A 92 2.72 5.24 13.56
CA GLY A 92 3.70 4.25 13.10
C GLY A 92 3.60 2.85 13.72
N VAL A 93 2.64 2.61 14.63
CA VAL A 93 2.33 1.26 15.09
C VAL A 93 1.70 0.49 13.94
N LYS A 94 2.12 -0.76 13.73
CA LYS A 94 1.70 -1.59 12.59
C LYS A 94 1.01 -2.87 13.06
N ALA A 95 -0.04 -3.27 12.34
CA ALA A 95 -0.71 -4.54 12.56
C ALA A 95 0.10 -5.69 11.94
N TRP A 96 0.58 -5.52 10.70
CA TRP A 96 1.34 -6.53 9.99
C TRP A 96 2.55 -5.94 9.25
N GLN A 97 3.69 -6.62 9.34
CA GLN A 97 4.93 -6.26 8.66
C GLN A 97 5.46 -7.43 7.83
N TRP A 98 5.84 -7.15 6.60
CA TRP A 98 6.64 -8.04 5.75
C TRP A 98 8.05 -7.50 5.66
N ARG A 99 9.04 -8.33 5.96
CA ARG A 99 10.45 -7.89 6.00
C ARG A 99 11.42 -9.01 5.63
N ALA A 100 12.64 -8.60 5.30
CA ALA A 100 13.82 -9.47 5.16
C ALA A 100 15.05 -8.70 5.67
N SER A 101 16.10 -9.37 6.13
CA SER A 101 17.34 -8.78 6.66
C SER A 101 18.44 -8.56 5.60
N SER A 102 18.12 -8.66 4.31
CA SER A 102 19.06 -8.42 3.23
C SER A 102 18.41 -7.82 1.99
N ASP A 103 19.23 -7.32 1.08
CA ASP A 103 18.87 -6.56 -0.13
C ASP A 103 18.43 -7.40 -1.34
N TRP A 104 18.54 -8.73 -1.27
CA TRP A 104 18.05 -9.65 -2.31
C TRP A 104 16.73 -10.25 -1.85
N TYR A 105 15.66 -9.86 -2.53
CA TYR A 105 14.32 -10.28 -2.17
C TYR A 105 13.46 -10.31 -3.43
N TYR A 106 12.63 -11.35 -3.56
CA TYR A 106 11.72 -11.53 -4.69
C TYR A 106 10.38 -11.97 -4.14
N LEU A 107 9.42 -11.06 -4.01
CA LEU A 107 8.08 -11.42 -3.55
C LEU A 107 7.06 -11.03 -4.59
N ASP A 108 6.19 -11.98 -4.90
CA ASP A 108 4.99 -11.76 -5.71
C ASP A 108 3.76 -11.97 -4.81
N ALA A 109 2.99 -10.92 -4.57
CA ALA A 109 1.74 -10.99 -3.82
C ALA A 109 0.56 -10.64 -4.74
N SER A 110 -0.38 -11.56 -4.93
CA SER A 110 -1.50 -11.32 -5.85
C SER A 110 -2.86 -11.80 -5.42
N ASP A 111 -3.89 -11.07 -5.84
CA ASP A 111 -5.29 -11.51 -5.83
C ASP A 111 -5.88 -11.75 -4.42
N PHE A 112 -5.58 -10.90 -3.46
CA PHE A 112 -6.21 -10.97 -2.13
C PHE A 112 -6.37 -9.59 -1.47
N CYS A 113 -7.07 -9.58 -0.35
CA CYS A 113 -7.31 -8.40 0.48
C CYS A 113 -6.65 -8.55 1.85
N VAL A 114 -6.10 -7.46 2.36
CA VAL A 114 -5.75 -7.27 3.76
C VAL A 114 -6.71 -6.22 4.31
N GLU A 115 -7.41 -6.53 5.40
CA GLU A 115 -8.30 -5.57 6.03
C GLU A 115 -8.08 -5.50 7.55
N THR A 116 -8.33 -4.34 8.13
CA THR A 116 -8.32 -4.16 9.58
C THR A 116 -9.11 -2.92 9.98
N THR A 117 -9.39 -2.72 11.27
CA THR A 117 -9.90 -1.45 11.80
C THR A 117 -8.96 -1.00 12.93
N PHE A 118 -7.77 -0.55 12.56
CA PHE A 118 -6.66 -0.31 13.48
C PHE A 118 -6.14 1.13 13.39
N ASP A 119 -5.94 1.78 14.54
CA ASP A 119 -5.38 3.15 14.60
C ASP A 119 -3.86 3.09 14.42
N GLY A 120 -3.43 2.84 13.18
CA GLY A 120 -2.04 2.58 12.83
C GLY A 120 -1.96 2.05 11.41
N VAL A 121 -0.86 1.41 11.06
CA VAL A 121 -0.61 0.86 9.72
C VAL A 121 -1.19 -0.54 9.60
N ALA A 122 -2.02 -0.81 8.59
CA ALA A 122 -2.52 -2.16 8.35
C ALA A 122 -1.41 -3.09 7.83
N LEU A 123 -0.74 -2.70 6.74
CA LEU A 123 0.35 -3.45 6.14
C LEU A 123 1.58 -2.57 5.90
N THR A 124 2.72 -2.99 6.46
CA THR A 124 4.04 -2.40 6.18
C THR A 124 4.89 -3.37 5.37
N ILE A 125 5.44 -2.91 4.25
CA ILE A 125 6.47 -3.61 3.49
C ILE A 125 7.83 -2.98 3.81
N GLY A 126 8.75 -3.75 4.37
CA GLY A 126 10.09 -3.31 4.76
C GLY A 126 10.26 -2.88 6.22
N HIS A 127 11.49 -2.55 6.61
CA HIS A 127 11.85 -2.17 7.99
C HIS A 127 11.59 -0.69 8.27
N ASP A 128 11.18 -0.37 9.51
CA ASP A 128 10.91 1.02 9.91
C ASP A 128 12.16 1.90 10.03
N ASP A 129 13.32 1.28 10.24
CA ASP A 129 14.63 1.91 10.34
C ASP A 129 15.37 2.00 9.00
N PHE A 130 14.76 1.51 7.92
CA PHE A 130 15.34 1.46 6.58
C PHE A 130 16.70 0.78 6.51
N ARG A 131 16.97 -0.21 7.37
CA ARG A 131 18.28 -0.87 7.39
C ARG A 131 18.62 -1.61 6.10
N ASP A 132 17.61 -2.15 5.40
CA ASP A 132 17.77 -2.89 4.14
C ASP A 132 16.62 -2.62 3.17
N PRO A 133 16.90 -2.59 1.86
CA PRO A 133 15.87 -2.39 0.85
C PRO A 133 15.04 -3.65 0.62
N MET A 134 13.73 -3.48 0.47
CA MET A 134 12.85 -4.50 -0.09
C MET A 134 12.94 -4.43 -1.61
N ASN A 135 13.80 -5.25 -2.21
CA ASN A 135 14.05 -5.23 -3.64
C ASN A 135 13.00 -6.07 -4.40
N PHE A 136 12.79 -5.78 -5.68
CA PHE A 136 11.97 -6.58 -6.63
C PHE A 136 10.60 -7.07 -6.11
N PHE A 137 9.96 -6.30 -5.24
CA PHE A 137 8.60 -6.61 -4.78
C PHE A 137 7.59 -6.37 -5.89
N THR A 138 6.80 -7.39 -6.19
CA THR A 138 5.66 -7.31 -7.10
C THR A 138 4.37 -7.51 -6.33
N ALA A 139 3.40 -6.64 -6.55
CA ALA A 139 2.02 -6.88 -6.12
C ALA A 139 1.07 -6.73 -7.30
N ARG A 140 0.12 -7.65 -7.44
CA ARG A 140 -0.94 -7.56 -8.46
C ARG A 140 -2.30 -7.80 -7.87
N ASN A 141 -3.28 -6.93 -8.08
CA ASN A 141 -4.61 -7.11 -7.49
C ASN A 141 -4.54 -7.30 -5.96
N LEU A 142 -3.66 -6.57 -5.28
CA LEU A 142 -3.64 -6.51 -3.82
C LEU A 142 -4.57 -5.38 -3.38
N MET A 143 -5.44 -5.64 -2.40
CA MET A 143 -6.24 -4.61 -1.75
C MET A 143 -5.83 -4.49 -0.28
N VAL A 144 -5.62 -3.28 0.22
CA VAL A 144 -5.38 -3.02 1.65
C VAL A 144 -6.41 -2.01 2.15
N PHE A 145 -7.17 -2.37 3.17
CA PHE A 145 -8.28 -1.56 3.66
C PHE A 145 -8.21 -1.34 5.16
N ASN A 146 -8.14 -0.08 5.58
CA ASN A 146 -8.14 0.32 6.98
C ASN A 146 -9.16 1.44 7.27
N PRO A 147 -10.47 1.14 7.39
CA PRO A 147 -11.52 2.12 7.64
C PRO A 147 -11.53 2.73 9.04
N LYS A 148 -10.44 2.61 9.82
CA LYS A 148 -10.39 3.24 11.15
C LYS A 148 -10.42 4.76 11.01
N VAL A 149 -11.38 5.39 11.68
CA VAL A 149 -11.37 6.84 11.90
C VAL A 149 -10.23 7.19 12.86
N GLY A 150 -9.16 7.77 12.33
CA GLY A 150 -7.96 8.13 13.09
C GLY A 150 -6.90 8.81 12.22
N TRP A 151 -6.15 9.75 12.79
CA TRP A 151 -5.07 10.44 12.06
C TRP A 151 -3.84 9.55 11.87
N ASN A 152 -3.67 8.51 12.70
CA ASN A 152 -2.57 7.57 12.61
C ASN A 152 -2.88 6.38 11.67
N THR A 153 -4.12 6.29 11.19
CA THR A 153 -4.57 5.23 10.30
C THR A 153 -3.78 5.27 9.00
N GLU A 154 -3.15 4.16 8.62
CA GLU A 154 -2.56 3.97 7.31
C GLU A 154 -3.00 2.62 6.75
N ALA A 155 -3.31 2.56 5.45
CA ALA A 155 -3.60 1.29 4.80
C ALA A 155 -2.29 0.58 4.42
N LEU A 156 -1.53 1.15 3.48
CA LEU A 156 -0.29 0.56 2.98
C LEU A 156 0.90 1.50 3.19
N ARG A 157 1.94 0.99 3.86
CA ARG A 157 3.24 1.67 4.00
C ARG A 157 4.34 0.89 3.29
N LEU A 158 5.12 1.60 2.48
CA LEU A 158 6.27 1.08 1.76
C LEU A 158 7.54 1.72 2.33
N ASN A 159 8.29 0.95 3.12
CA ASN A 159 9.56 1.35 3.70
C ASN A 159 10.72 0.75 2.89
N TYR A 160 11.60 1.62 2.39
CA TYR A 160 12.79 1.24 1.63
C TYR A 160 12.55 0.28 0.46
N LEU A 161 11.44 0.47 -0.27
CA LEU A 161 11.13 -0.35 -1.44
C LEU A 161 11.96 0.08 -2.65
N VAL A 162 12.66 -0.86 -3.29
CA VAL A 162 13.47 -0.61 -4.49
C VAL A 162 13.09 -1.56 -5.62
N ASN A 163 13.03 -1.07 -6.87
CA ASN A 163 12.67 -1.87 -8.05
C ASN A 163 11.30 -2.58 -7.90
N GLY A 164 10.33 -1.92 -7.28
CA GLY A 164 9.01 -2.50 -7.01
C GLY A 164 8.00 -2.26 -8.14
N HIS A 165 7.03 -3.15 -8.28
CA HIS A 165 5.88 -2.97 -9.19
C HIS A 165 4.56 -3.31 -8.49
N LEU A 166 3.65 -2.35 -8.40
CA LEU A 166 2.32 -2.53 -7.87
C LEU A 166 1.28 -2.34 -8.99
N ASP A 167 0.72 -3.43 -9.48
CA ASP A 167 -0.26 -3.44 -10.58
C ASP A 167 -1.69 -3.69 -10.06
N ASN A 168 -2.63 -2.84 -10.47
CA ASN A 168 -4.03 -2.87 -10.06
C ASN A 168 -4.20 -3.00 -8.53
N CYS A 169 -3.36 -2.31 -7.76
CA CYS A 169 -3.38 -2.37 -6.30
C CYS A 169 -4.29 -1.28 -5.72
N GLN A 170 -5.00 -1.61 -4.64
CA GLN A 170 -5.87 -0.70 -3.91
C GLN A 170 -5.39 -0.47 -2.48
N ALA A 171 -5.43 0.77 -2.01
CA ALA A 171 -5.20 1.10 -0.61
C ALA A 171 -6.17 2.20 -0.18
N ASN A 172 -7.02 1.93 0.81
CA ASN A 172 -8.08 2.85 1.23
C ASN A 172 -8.16 2.96 2.75
N CYS A 173 -8.45 4.16 3.25
CA CYS A 173 -8.74 4.41 4.66
C CYS A 173 -10.23 4.71 4.88
N PHE A 174 -10.53 5.67 5.76
CA PHE A 174 -11.88 6.13 6.03
C PHE A 174 -12.20 7.45 5.31
N ALA A 175 -13.37 7.48 4.67
CA ALA A 175 -14.05 8.70 4.26
C ALA A 175 -15.57 8.57 4.46
N ASN A 176 -16.23 9.65 4.88
CA ASN A 176 -17.68 9.67 5.10
C ASN A 176 -18.48 10.28 3.94
N GLY A 177 -17.82 10.72 2.85
CA GLY A 177 -18.48 11.42 1.73
C GLY A 177 -19.07 12.79 2.09
N GLN A 178 -18.81 13.28 3.31
CA GLN A 178 -19.20 14.61 3.81
C GLN A 178 -17.97 15.42 4.20
N GLY A 179 -16.79 15.03 3.69
CA GLY A 179 -15.54 15.73 3.91
C GLY A 179 -14.88 15.49 5.26
N ALA A 180 -15.12 14.34 5.90
CA ALA A 180 -14.24 13.83 6.94
C ALA A 180 -13.46 12.64 6.38
N ASN A 181 -12.24 12.91 5.95
CA ASN A 181 -11.31 11.91 5.43
C ASN A 181 -10.11 11.80 6.39
N TYR A 182 -9.80 10.58 6.82
CA TYR A 182 -8.78 10.31 7.85
C TYR A 182 -7.71 9.35 7.34
N GLY A 183 -6.50 9.51 7.87
CA GLY A 183 -5.38 8.61 7.61
C GLY A 183 -4.69 8.80 6.26
N THR A 184 -3.89 7.81 5.88
CA THR A 184 -3.09 7.79 4.66
C THR A 184 -3.31 6.47 3.91
N ALA A 185 -3.80 6.53 2.68
CA ALA A 185 -4.01 5.34 1.86
C ALA A 185 -2.67 4.67 1.50
N LEU A 186 -1.78 5.39 0.82
CA LEU A 186 -0.43 4.93 0.49
C LEU A 186 0.63 5.86 1.08
N HIS A 187 1.57 5.29 1.83
CA HIS A 187 2.69 6.00 2.44
C HIS A 187 4.03 5.44 1.95
N HIS A 188 4.74 6.19 1.11
CA HIS A 188 6.12 5.91 0.71
C HIS A 188 7.11 6.52 1.69
N ARG A 189 8.09 5.70 2.12
CA ARG A 189 9.24 6.08 2.92
C ARG A 189 10.50 5.42 2.36
N GLN A 190 11.50 6.21 1.98
CA GLN A 190 12.76 5.74 1.39
C GLN A 190 12.61 4.91 0.08
N ALA A 191 11.65 5.18 -0.80
CA ALA A 191 11.39 4.35 -1.98
C ALA A 191 12.16 4.79 -3.26
N ARG A 192 12.52 3.85 -4.13
CA ARG A 192 13.14 4.15 -5.45
C ARG A 192 12.81 3.16 -6.55
N PHE A 193 12.70 3.63 -7.80
CA PHE A 193 12.43 2.78 -8.97
C PHE A 193 11.16 1.95 -8.80
N VAL A 194 10.08 2.59 -8.32
CA VAL A 194 8.81 1.92 -8.07
C VAL A 194 7.80 2.34 -9.14
N LEU A 195 7.14 1.37 -9.75
CA LEU A 195 6.04 1.59 -10.69
C LEU A 195 4.71 1.20 -10.03
N HIS A 196 3.71 2.06 -10.14
CA HIS A 196 2.31 1.77 -9.82
C HIS A 196 1.51 1.81 -11.12
N SER A 197 0.92 0.68 -11.53
CA SER A 197 0.11 0.58 -12.73
C SER A 197 -1.35 0.35 -12.35
N ASN A 198 -2.28 1.14 -12.90
CA ASN A 198 -3.71 1.08 -12.59
C ASN A 198 -4.05 1.11 -11.07
N PRO A 199 -3.37 1.89 -10.21
CA PRO A 199 -3.66 1.87 -8.78
C PRO A 199 -5.00 2.53 -8.46
N SER A 200 -5.56 2.25 -7.28
CA SER A 200 -6.63 3.07 -6.71
C SER A 200 -6.34 3.38 -5.24
N TYR A 201 -6.07 4.66 -4.94
CA TYR A 201 -5.69 5.12 -3.61
C TYR A 201 -6.57 6.29 -3.20
N GLY A 202 -7.29 6.17 -2.09
CA GLY A 202 -8.25 7.19 -1.72
C GLY A 202 -8.96 6.96 -0.40
N ASN A 203 -10.08 7.66 -0.24
CA ASN A 203 -10.88 7.63 0.99
C ASN A 203 -10.02 7.88 2.23
N ALA A 204 -9.17 8.91 2.19
CA ALA A 204 -8.12 9.14 3.19
C ALA A 204 -7.81 10.64 3.31
N SER A 205 -7.15 11.06 4.38
CA SER A 205 -6.64 12.43 4.42
C SER A 205 -5.58 12.63 3.32
N HIS A 206 -4.66 11.68 3.18
CA HIS A 206 -3.68 11.63 2.10
C HIS A 206 -3.93 10.40 1.22
N ALA A 207 -4.18 10.57 -0.08
CA ALA A 207 -4.24 9.44 -1.00
C ALA A 207 -2.82 8.84 -1.19
N VAL A 208 -1.84 9.69 -1.53
CA VAL A 208 -0.43 9.32 -1.63
C VAL A 208 0.44 10.29 -0.84
N LEU A 209 1.21 9.77 0.10
CA LEU A 209 2.17 10.51 0.91
C LEU A 209 3.60 10.01 0.66
N PHE A 210 4.50 10.93 0.34
CA PHE A 210 5.95 10.71 0.29
C PHE A 210 6.60 11.44 1.45
N ASP A 211 7.05 10.69 2.45
CA ASP A 211 7.74 11.23 3.63
C ASP A 211 8.96 10.35 3.94
N GLY A 212 9.78 10.72 4.93
CA GLY A 212 10.86 9.88 5.48
C GLY A 212 11.90 9.38 4.45
N GLY A 213 13.09 10.00 4.42
CA GLY A 213 14.15 9.60 3.51
C GLY A 213 13.88 9.99 2.05
N PHE A 214 14.61 9.40 1.09
CA PHE A 214 14.45 9.73 -0.32
C PHE A 214 13.22 9.05 -0.94
N ASN A 215 12.48 9.71 -1.81
CA ASN A 215 11.47 9.05 -2.64
C ASN A 215 11.68 9.49 -4.09
N VAL A 216 12.39 8.66 -4.86
CA VAL A 216 12.99 9.09 -6.13
C VAL A 216 12.69 8.10 -7.25
N ASP A 217 12.47 8.60 -8.48
CA ASP A 217 12.25 7.76 -9.66
C ASP A 217 11.02 6.83 -9.47
N ILE A 218 9.89 7.41 -9.06
CA ILE A 218 8.62 6.69 -8.83
C ILE A 218 7.64 7.06 -9.94
N GLU A 219 7.00 6.06 -10.54
CA GLU A 219 6.03 6.25 -11.61
C GLU A 219 4.65 5.73 -11.20
N PHE A 220 3.61 6.48 -11.59
CA PHE A 220 2.21 6.09 -11.48
C PHE A 220 1.57 6.17 -12.87
N ASP A 221 0.80 5.15 -13.26
CA ASP A 221 0.19 5.05 -14.58
C ASP A 221 -1.29 4.67 -14.47
N VAL A 222 -2.17 5.48 -15.08
CA VAL A 222 -3.63 5.28 -15.21
C VAL A 222 -4.33 4.90 -13.90
N GLY A 223 -4.06 5.63 -12.81
CA GLY A 223 -4.66 5.38 -11.50
C GLY A 223 -6.00 6.08 -11.24
N ASP A 224 -6.64 5.72 -10.14
CA ASP A 224 -7.82 6.39 -9.60
C ASP A 224 -7.53 6.92 -8.18
N TYR A 225 -7.56 8.23 -8.02
CA TYR A 225 -7.22 8.91 -6.78
C TYR A 225 -8.38 9.80 -6.37
N GLU A 226 -9.13 9.41 -5.35
CA GLU A 226 -10.37 10.08 -5.02
C GLU A 226 -10.67 10.20 -3.53
N ASN A 227 -11.56 11.14 -3.22
CA ASN A 227 -12.13 11.33 -1.90
C ASN A 227 -11.06 11.52 -0.82
N ALA A 228 -10.10 12.40 -1.12
CA ALA A 228 -9.02 12.75 -0.22
C ALA A 228 -8.90 14.26 0.02
N ASN A 229 -8.31 14.62 1.16
CA ASN A 229 -7.98 16.02 1.46
C ASN A 229 -6.78 16.45 0.62
N TYR A 230 -5.77 15.59 0.54
CA TYR A 230 -4.56 15.73 -0.25
C TYR A 230 -4.43 14.53 -1.19
N LEU A 231 -4.48 14.72 -2.52
CA LEU A 231 -4.24 13.60 -3.44
C LEU A 231 -2.76 13.22 -3.44
N TRP A 232 -1.88 14.22 -3.60
CA TRP A 232 -0.44 14.01 -3.69
C TRP A 232 0.28 14.88 -2.65
N CYS A 233 0.88 14.26 -1.65
CA CYS A 233 1.65 14.96 -0.62
C CYS A 233 3.13 14.56 -0.68
N VAL A 234 4.01 15.51 -1.01
CA VAL A 234 5.47 15.29 -1.04
C VAL A 234 6.11 16.06 0.11
N ASN A 235 6.28 15.39 1.25
CA ASN A 235 6.71 15.98 2.52
C ASN A 235 8.19 15.76 2.87
N SER A 236 8.95 15.03 2.05
CA SER A 236 10.39 14.85 2.25
C SER A 236 11.22 15.72 1.30
N ALA A 237 12.19 16.47 1.82
CA ALA A 237 13.08 17.34 1.03
C ALA A 237 14.00 16.57 0.04
N THR A 238 14.14 15.26 0.22
CA THR A 238 14.94 14.37 -0.64
C THR A 238 14.10 13.58 -1.64
N SER A 239 12.81 13.91 -1.79
CA SER A 239 11.95 13.32 -2.82
C SER A 239 12.11 14.04 -4.17
N GLY A 240 11.96 13.33 -5.27
CA GLY A 240 12.10 13.91 -6.62
C GLY A 240 11.82 12.93 -7.74
N ASN A 241 11.73 13.42 -8.98
CA ASN A 241 11.48 12.57 -10.16
C ASN A 241 10.22 11.67 -10.04
N ILE A 242 9.19 12.14 -9.33
CA ILE A 242 7.90 11.43 -9.29
C ILE A 242 7.14 11.77 -10.57
N ARG A 243 6.64 10.76 -11.28
CA ARG A 243 5.88 10.93 -12.52
C ARG A 243 4.52 10.27 -12.39
N VAL A 244 3.48 10.99 -12.79
CA VAL A 244 2.09 10.53 -12.79
C VAL A 244 1.55 10.66 -14.21
N ARG A 245 1.19 9.55 -14.84
CA ARG A 245 0.63 9.51 -16.20
C ARG A 245 -0.83 9.10 -16.15
N GLY A 246 -1.71 9.89 -16.78
CA GLY A 246 -3.13 9.57 -16.86
C GLY A 246 -3.85 9.55 -15.51
N GLY A 247 -4.97 8.85 -15.51
CA GLY A 247 -5.75 8.54 -14.32
C GLY A 247 -6.77 9.60 -13.94
N GLN A 248 -7.70 9.20 -13.08
CA GLN A 248 -8.73 10.03 -12.45
C GLN A 248 -8.17 10.64 -11.17
N HIS A 249 -8.28 11.96 -11.03
CA HIS A 249 -7.83 12.71 -9.85
C HIS A 249 -9.02 13.52 -9.33
N SER A 250 -9.77 12.97 -8.39
CA SER A 250 -10.98 13.54 -7.83
C SER A 250 -10.73 14.13 -6.45
N LEU A 251 -10.46 15.43 -6.40
CA LEU A 251 -10.18 16.14 -5.14
C LEU A 251 -11.47 16.41 -4.36
N TRP A 252 -11.42 16.22 -3.04
CA TRP A 252 -12.54 16.58 -2.17
C TRP A 252 -12.39 17.95 -1.49
N GLN A 253 -11.30 18.18 -0.74
CA GLN A 253 -11.29 19.28 0.24
C GLN A 253 -10.11 20.26 0.23
N MET A 254 -8.85 19.82 0.10
CA MET A 254 -7.71 20.72 0.36
C MET A 254 -6.84 20.96 -0.89
N HIS A 255 -6.00 20.00 -1.27
CA HIS A 255 -5.01 20.20 -2.34
C HIS A 255 -4.90 18.99 -3.27
N GLY A 256 -4.86 19.25 -4.58
CA GLY A 256 -4.47 18.22 -5.55
C GLY A 256 -3.02 17.79 -5.34
N VAL A 257 -2.12 18.76 -5.18
CA VAL A 257 -0.71 18.51 -4.85
C VAL A 257 -0.27 19.45 -3.73
N TYR A 258 0.35 18.88 -2.70
CA TYR A 258 0.93 19.60 -1.57
C TYR A 258 2.40 19.19 -1.40
N ALA A 259 3.30 20.16 -1.42
CA ALA A 259 4.74 19.93 -1.27
C ALA A 259 5.34 21.06 -0.40
N PRO A 260 5.29 20.96 0.94
CA PRO A 260 5.68 22.06 1.82
C PRO A 260 7.19 22.29 1.91
N GLN A 261 8.00 21.27 1.62
CA GLN A 261 9.44 21.34 1.69
C GLN A 261 10.05 21.97 0.42
N SER A 262 11.18 22.67 0.56
CA SER A 262 11.87 23.25 -0.59
C SER A 262 12.59 22.19 -1.42
N MET A 263 11.98 21.75 -2.53
CA MET A 263 12.54 20.73 -3.43
C MET A 263 12.74 21.23 -4.86
N ALA A 264 13.82 20.78 -5.50
CA ALA A 264 14.02 20.93 -6.94
C ALA A 264 13.34 19.74 -7.68
N LYS A 265 12.20 19.99 -8.34
CA LYS A 265 11.46 19.03 -9.20
C LYS A 265 10.87 17.81 -8.47
N ALA A 266 9.84 18.03 -7.66
CA ALA A 266 9.21 16.96 -6.89
C ALA A 266 8.36 16.01 -7.77
N ILE A 267 7.44 16.54 -8.59
CA ILE A 267 6.42 15.73 -9.27
C ILE A 267 6.01 16.30 -10.65
N VAL A 268 5.77 15.40 -11.62
CA VAL A 268 5.31 15.72 -12.98
C VAL A 268 4.05 14.92 -13.30
N PHE A 269 3.01 15.61 -13.75
CA PHE A 269 1.77 15.02 -14.25
C PHE A 269 1.76 15.07 -15.78
N GLU A 270 1.35 13.98 -16.43
CA GLU A 270 1.24 13.84 -17.89
C GLU A 270 -0.17 13.32 -18.20
N SER A 271 -1.01 14.11 -18.88
CA SER A 271 -2.39 13.75 -19.23
C SER A 271 -3.35 13.41 -18.07
N PRO A 272 -3.37 14.14 -16.92
CA PRO A 272 -4.28 13.81 -15.83
C PRO A 272 -5.74 14.16 -16.19
N ASN A 273 -6.70 13.31 -15.80
CA ASN A 273 -8.12 13.67 -15.75
C ASN A 273 -8.46 14.21 -14.35
N ILE A 274 -8.65 15.52 -14.22
CA ILE A 274 -8.85 16.17 -12.92
C ILE A 274 -10.33 16.53 -12.76
N ALA A 275 -11.02 15.81 -11.87
CA ALA A 275 -12.38 16.14 -11.48
C ALA A 275 -12.35 16.90 -10.13
N ASN A 276 -13.10 17.99 -10.03
CA ASN A 276 -13.20 18.75 -8.79
C ASN A 276 -14.66 18.89 -8.40
N ALA A 277 -15.03 18.29 -7.26
CA ALA A 277 -16.41 18.24 -6.81
C ALA A 277 -16.93 19.60 -6.26
N ALA A 278 -16.06 20.55 -5.94
CA ALA A 278 -16.42 21.69 -5.09
C ALA A 278 -16.11 23.09 -5.65
N GLY A 279 -15.76 23.22 -6.95
CA GLY A 279 -15.41 24.53 -7.52
C GLY A 279 -14.18 25.17 -6.84
N LEU A 280 -13.38 24.38 -6.13
CA LEU A 280 -12.11 24.82 -5.58
C LEU A 280 -11.22 25.23 -6.76
N PRO A 281 -10.50 26.35 -6.71
CA PRO A 281 -9.46 26.58 -7.70
C PRO A 281 -8.55 25.34 -7.65
N ALA A 282 -8.23 24.76 -8.81
CA ALA A 282 -7.34 23.59 -8.89
C ALA A 282 -5.93 24.03 -8.46
N VAL A 283 -5.73 24.26 -7.15
CA VAL A 283 -4.50 24.82 -6.66
C VAL A 283 -3.53 23.66 -6.47
N PHE A 284 -2.85 23.37 -7.57
CA PHE A 284 -1.45 22.98 -7.52
C PHE A 284 -0.66 24.15 -6.90
N SER A 285 -0.92 24.50 -5.64
CA SER A 285 -0.24 25.60 -4.95
C SER A 285 1.07 25.08 -4.38
N HIS A 286 2.15 25.76 -4.75
CA HIS A 286 3.33 25.83 -3.92
C HIS A 286 3.42 27.25 -3.33
N PRO A 287 3.55 27.45 -2.01
CA PRO A 287 3.64 28.78 -1.40
C PRO A 287 5.00 29.50 -1.59
N SER A 288 5.95 28.92 -2.33
CA SER A 288 7.23 29.58 -2.63
C SER A 288 7.78 29.26 -4.03
N ASN A 289 8.31 30.30 -4.67
CA ASN A 289 8.74 30.42 -6.07
C ASN A 289 9.45 29.20 -6.71
N GLY A 290 9.02 28.87 -7.94
CA GLY A 290 9.86 28.23 -8.97
C GLY A 290 9.55 26.75 -9.29
N SER A 291 8.72 26.51 -10.32
CA SER A 291 8.83 25.35 -11.23
C SER A 291 8.68 23.91 -10.67
N ARG A 292 7.96 23.69 -9.56
CA ARG A 292 8.04 22.43 -8.78
C ARG A 292 7.03 21.34 -9.13
N VAL A 293 5.88 21.75 -9.66
CA VAL A 293 4.86 20.86 -10.26
C VAL A 293 4.81 21.20 -11.73
N ARG A 294 4.96 20.21 -12.60
CA ARG A 294 4.74 20.39 -14.04
C ARG A 294 3.56 19.54 -14.46
N ILE A 295 2.58 20.16 -15.08
CA ILE A 295 1.48 19.48 -15.75
C ILE A 295 1.79 19.58 -17.24
N LYS A 296 1.90 18.44 -17.91
CA LYS A 296 1.95 18.34 -19.36
C LYS A 296 0.60 17.84 -19.84
N ASP A 297 0.10 18.44 -20.92
CA ASP A 297 -1.08 17.98 -21.65
C ASP A 297 -2.33 17.83 -20.77
N LEU A 298 -2.79 18.94 -20.18
CA LEU A 298 -4.01 18.94 -19.36
C LEU A 298 -5.25 18.68 -20.24
N TRP A 299 -6.00 17.64 -19.92
CA TRP A 299 -7.35 17.41 -20.44
C TRP A 299 -8.33 18.03 -19.44
N ALA A 300 -9.10 19.02 -19.89
CA ALA A 300 -10.12 19.70 -19.11
C ALA A 300 -11.52 19.22 -19.51
#